data_AF-A0A3E1YG54-F1
#
_entry.id   AF-A0A3E1YG54-F1
#
_cell.length_a   1.000
_cell.length_b   1.000
_cell.length_c   1.000
_cell.angle_alpha   90.00
_cell.angle_beta   90.00
_cell.angle_gamma   90.00
#
_symmetry.space_group_name_H-M   'P 1'
#
loop_
_entity.id
_entity.type
_entity.pdbx_description
1 polymer ?
#
loop_
_entity_poly.entity_id
_entity_poly.type
_entity_poly.pdbx_seq_one_letter_code
_entity_poly.pdbx_strand_id
1 'polypeptide(L)'
;MIMKTSKSENTKQLIIEKTANVFNTKGFAGTSINDLMNATGLSKGCIYGNFKSKDEIALTVFDYNFSKITQHVKERILATENSIERLLVYPNTYKNYFRYTFLQAGCPILNTSTEADDTHPQLKERAQEALEFWRTSIENQIKRGITRKEIKEDTDPNEVAVIMISMIEGAFMQAKVHNRMTELKTVMSFLERMITNLKV
;
A
#
# COMPACT_ATOMS: atom_id res chain seq x y z
N MET A 1 -17.12 22.86 14.42
CA MET A 1 -17.52 23.48 13.14
C MET A 1 -17.09 22.55 12.03
N ILE A 2 -18.01 21.88 11.32
CA ILE A 2 -17.66 21.03 10.18
C ILE A 2 -17.47 21.98 8.99
N MET A 3 -16.22 22.19 8.55
CA MET A 3 -15.95 22.96 7.32
C MET A 3 -16.60 22.23 6.14
N LYS A 4 -17.52 22.91 5.45
CA LYS A 4 -18.18 22.41 4.26
C LYS A 4 -17.17 22.50 3.11
N THR A 5 -16.68 21.36 2.63
CA THR A 5 -15.76 21.31 1.46
C THR A 5 -16.42 21.91 0.23
N SER A 6 -15.63 22.63 -0.57
CA SER A 6 -16.09 23.28 -1.79
C SER A 6 -16.51 22.25 -2.86
N LYS A 7 -17.34 22.68 -3.82
CA LYS A 7 -17.75 21.83 -4.96
C LYS A 7 -16.54 21.31 -5.75
N SER A 8 -15.49 22.12 -5.86
CA SER A 8 -14.22 21.76 -6.51
C SER A 8 -13.50 20.65 -5.74
N GLU A 9 -13.32 20.81 -4.42
CA GLU A 9 -12.67 19.79 -3.59
C GLU A 9 -13.43 18.46 -3.59
N ASN A 10 -14.76 18.50 -3.52
CA ASN A 10 -15.59 17.29 -3.63
C ASN A 10 -15.44 16.60 -4.98
N THR A 11 -15.30 17.36 -6.08
CA THR A 11 -15.08 16.80 -7.42
C THR A 11 -13.67 16.22 -7.55
N LYS A 12 -12.65 16.91 -7.02
CA LYS A 12 -11.28 16.42 -6.98
C LYS A 12 -11.18 15.11 -6.20
N GLN A 13 -11.81 15.04 -5.04
CA GLN A 13 -11.88 13.81 -4.24
C GLN A 13 -12.59 12.68 -4.98
N LEU A 14 -13.74 12.95 -5.62
CA LEU A 14 -14.43 11.96 -6.45
C LEU A 14 -13.52 11.39 -7.54
N ILE A 15 -12.77 12.24 -8.24
CA ILE A 15 -11.83 11.80 -9.28
C ILE A 15 -10.78 10.86 -8.67
N ILE A 16 -10.17 11.22 -7.55
CA ILE A 16 -9.17 10.40 -6.87
C ILE A 16 -9.76 9.03 -6.51
N GLU A 17 -10.89 9.01 -5.82
CA GLU A 17 -11.51 7.77 -5.33
C GLU A 17 -11.95 6.83 -6.45
N LYS A 18 -12.51 7.38 -7.53
CA LYS A 18 -13.02 6.59 -8.64
C LYS A 18 -11.91 6.10 -9.57
N THR A 19 -10.82 6.84 -9.68
CA THR A 19 -9.69 6.47 -10.57
C THR A 19 -8.62 5.67 -9.85
N ALA A 20 -8.66 5.61 -8.51
CA ALA A 20 -7.73 4.85 -7.67
C ALA A 20 -7.56 3.38 -8.10
N ASN A 21 -8.68 2.68 -8.28
CA ASN A 21 -8.65 1.29 -8.70
C ASN A 21 -8.23 1.13 -10.17
N VAL A 22 -8.53 2.13 -11.02
CA VAL A 22 -8.18 2.10 -12.45
C VAL A 22 -6.66 2.13 -12.61
N PHE A 23 -5.98 3.10 -12.00
CA PHE A 23 -4.52 3.18 -12.04
C PHE A 23 -3.86 1.96 -11.41
N ASN A 24 -4.35 1.49 -10.25
CA ASN A 24 -3.74 0.35 -9.58
C ASN A 24 -3.95 -0.99 -10.33
N THR A 25 -4.94 -1.06 -11.24
CA THR A 25 -5.21 -2.25 -12.06
C THR A 25 -4.54 -2.19 -13.43
N LYS A 26 -4.64 -1.04 -14.11
CA LYS A 26 -4.18 -0.85 -15.50
C LYS A 26 -2.78 -0.26 -15.62
N GLY A 27 -2.22 0.26 -14.53
CA GLY A 27 -1.02 1.08 -14.57
C GLY A 27 -1.28 2.47 -15.13
N PHE A 28 -0.28 3.34 -15.02
CA PHE A 28 -0.24 4.66 -15.63
C PHE A 28 -0.34 4.61 -17.15
N ALA A 29 0.46 3.77 -17.81
CA ALA A 29 0.52 3.66 -19.27
C ALA A 29 -0.79 3.10 -19.84
N GLY A 30 -1.36 2.08 -19.19
CA GLY A 30 -2.61 1.44 -19.58
C GLY A 30 -3.88 2.22 -19.26
N THR A 31 -3.78 3.32 -18.51
CA THR A 31 -4.93 4.17 -18.16
C THR A 31 -5.09 5.32 -19.16
N SER A 32 -6.21 5.30 -19.89
CA SER A 32 -6.61 6.35 -20.84
C SER A 32 -7.54 7.39 -20.21
N ILE A 33 -7.69 8.56 -20.84
CA ILE A 33 -8.68 9.55 -20.40
C ILE A 33 -10.12 9.00 -20.46
N ASN A 34 -10.43 8.12 -21.41
CA ASN A 34 -11.75 7.49 -21.50
C ASN A 34 -12.01 6.58 -20.29
N ASP A 35 -10.99 5.88 -19.78
CA ASP A 35 -11.12 5.10 -18.55
C ASP A 35 -11.45 5.98 -17.35
N LEU A 36 -10.79 7.14 -17.24
CA LEU A 36 -11.05 8.10 -16.17
C LEU A 36 -12.47 8.68 -16.28
N MET A 37 -12.92 9.03 -17.48
CA MET A 37 -14.28 9.51 -17.73
C MET A 37 -15.32 8.45 -17.39
N ASN A 38 -15.10 7.20 -17.81
CA ASN A 38 -16.00 6.09 -17.51
C ASN A 38 -16.08 5.79 -16.01
N ALA A 39 -14.95 5.83 -15.30
CA ALA A 39 -14.91 5.56 -13.87
C ALA A 39 -15.57 6.67 -13.03
N THR A 40 -15.46 7.93 -13.48
CA THR A 40 -15.95 9.11 -12.73
C THR A 40 -17.34 9.56 -13.15
N GLY A 41 -17.78 9.22 -14.37
CA GLY A 41 -18.96 9.80 -15.01
C GLY A 41 -18.78 11.28 -15.42
N LEU A 42 -17.55 11.79 -15.39
CA LEU A 42 -17.23 13.19 -15.68
C LEU A 42 -16.73 13.36 -17.12
N SER A 43 -16.90 14.56 -17.67
CA SER A 43 -16.31 14.92 -18.96
C SER A 43 -14.80 15.14 -18.83
N LYS A 44 -14.07 14.98 -19.93
CA LYS A 44 -12.63 15.33 -20.02
C LYS A 44 -12.33 16.73 -19.49
N GLY A 45 -13.17 17.71 -19.84
CA GLY A 45 -13.03 19.10 -19.40
C GLY A 45 -13.20 19.28 -17.88
N CYS A 46 -14.10 18.50 -17.26
CA CYS A 46 -14.27 18.53 -15.81
C CYS A 46 -13.06 17.92 -15.08
N ILE A 47 -12.54 16.79 -15.57
CA ILE A 47 -11.36 16.14 -15.00
C ILE A 47 -10.15 17.06 -15.07
N TYR A 48 -9.82 17.58 -16.26
CA TYR A 48 -8.67 18.48 -16.44
C TYR A 48 -8.91 19.91 -15.93
N GLY A 49 -10.15 20.24 -15.55
CA GLY A 49 -10.44 21.44 -14.76
C GLY A 49 -10.02 21.32 -13.30
N ASN A 50 -9.88 20.09 -12.77
CA ASN A 50 -9.46 19.82 -11.39
C ASN A 50 -7.99 19.37 -11.27
N PHE A 51 -7.40 18.87 -12.35
CA PHE A 51 -6.04 18.38 -12.43
C PHE A 51 -5.35 18.87 -13.70
N LYS A 52 -4.08 19.26 -13.60
CA LYS A 52 -3.30 19.79 -14.73
C LYS A 52 -2.95 18.74 -15.77
N SER A 53 -2.80 17.47 -15.36
CA SER A 53 -2.36 16.39 -16.24
C SER A 53 -2.77 15.01 -15.72
N LYS A 54 -2.58 13.97 -16.55
CA LYS A 54 -2.72 12.58 -16.11
C LYS A 54 -1.71 12.24 -15.00
N ASP A 55 -0.50 12.79 -15.09
CA ASP A 55 0.55 12.65 -14.08
C ASP A 55 0.12 13.18 -12.71
N GLU A 56 -0.47 14.37 -12.65
CA GLU A 56 -0.96 14.92 -11.37
C GLU A 56 -2.02 13.99 -10.76
N ILE A 57 -2.93 13.44 -11.58
CA ILE A 57 -3.94 12.49 -11.12
C ILE A 57 -3.24 11.23 -10.60
N ALA A 58 -2.32 10.65 -11.36
CA ALA A 58 -1.64 9.40 -11.02
C ALA A 58 -0.84 9.51 -9.71
N LEU A 59 -0.08 10.59 -9.52
CA LEU A 59 0.67 10.86 -8.30
C LEU A 59 -0.26 11.02 -7.10
N THR A 60 -1.34 11.79 -7.26
CA THR A 60 -2.34 12.00 -6.19
C THR A 60 -3.07 10.70 -5.84
N VAL A 61 -3.37 9.88 -6.84
CA VAL A 61 -4.01 8.57 -6.69
C VAL A 61 -3.07 7.57 -6.00
N PHE A 62 -1.79 7.57 -6.35
CA PHE A 62 -0.78 6.75 -5.66
C PHE A 62 -0.76 7.07 -4.17
N ASP A 63 -0.66 8.36 -3.81
CA ASP A 63 -0.68 8.81 -2.42
C ASP A 63 -1.97 8.40 -1.72
N TYR A 64 -3.11 8.54 -2.39
CA TYR A 64 -4.40 8.11 -1.86
C TYR A 64 -4.41 6.61 -1.57
N ASN A 65 -4.02 5.76 -2.52
CA ASN A 65 -3.98 4.32 -2.33
C ASN A 65 -3.02 3.92 -1.19
N PHE A 66 -1.82 4.51 -1.16
CA PHE A 66 -0.86 4.28 -0.09
C PHE A 66 -1.37 4.74 1.27
N SER A 67 -2.05 5.89 1.34
CA SER A 67 -2.67 6.40 2.57
C SER A 67 -3.72 5.45 3.13
N LYS A 68 -4.52 4.78 2.28
CA LYS A 68 -5.53 3.82 2.73
C LYS A 68 -4.91 2.59 3.39
N ILE A 69 -3.85 2.05 2.80
CA ILE A 69 -3.13 0.90 3.35
C ILE A 69 -2.44 1.28 4.67
N THR A 70 -1.70 2.39 4.68
CA THR A 70 -0.97 2.85 5.86
C THR A 70 -1.91 3.23 7.00
N GLN A 71 -3.04 3.89 6.73
CA GLN A 71 -4.05 4.18 7.74
C GLN A 71 -4.60 2.88 8.35
N HIS A 72 -4.98 1.90 7.53
CA HIS A 72 -5.51 0.63 8.00
C HIS A 72 -4.53 -0.12 8.91
N VAL A 73 -3.26 -0.21 8.48
CA VAL A 73 -2.20 -0.87 9.26
C VAL A 73 -1.91 -0.09 10.54
N LYS A 74 -1.83 1.25 10.47
CA LYS A 74 -1.56 2.12 11.62
C LYS A 74 -2.64 1.98 12.69
N GLU A 75 -3.91 1.99 12.32
CA GLU A 75 -5.03 1.83 13.27
C GLU A 75 -4.90 0.52 14.06
N ARG A 76 -4.56 -0.59 13.38
CA ARG A 76 -4.36 -1.90 14.02
C ARG A 76 -3.11 -1.96 14.90
N ILE A 77 -2.01 -1.36 14.44
CA ILE A 77 -0.76 -1.26 15.24
C ILE A 77 -1.01 -0.45 16.52
N LEU A 78 -1.74 0.67 16.44
CA LEU A 78 -2.04 1.52 17.58
C LEU A 78 -3.02 0.85 18.57
N ALA A 79 -3.90 -0.02 18.09
CA ALA A 79 -4.77 -0.84 18.93
C ALA A 79 -4.05 -2.00 19.64
N THR A 80 -2.73 -2.15 19.42
CA THR A 80 -1.94 -3.27 19.91
C THR A 80 -0.80 -2.78 20.82
N GLU A 81 -0.61 -3.45 21.96
CA GLU A 81 0.42 -3.06 22.94
C GLU A 81 1.78 -3.72 22.70
N ASN A 82 1.81 -4.99 22.31
CA ASN A 82 3.02 -5.80 22.17
C ASN A 82 3.66 -5.67 20.77
N SER A 83 4.99 -5.58 20.67
CA SER A 83 5.72 -5.41 19.40
C SER A 83 5.59 -6.60 18.45
N ILE A 84 5.53 -7.84 18.94
CA ILE A 84 5.29 -9.03 18.10
C ILE A 84 3.89 -8.94 17.48
N GLU A 85 2.88 -8.65 18.29
CA GLU A 85 1.49 -8.51 17.82
C GLU A 85 1.35 -7.38 16.78
N ARG A 86 2.09 -6.28 16.95
CA ARG A 86 2.16 -5.19 15.96
C ARG A 86 2.75 -5.63 14.63
N LEU A 87 3.80 -6.46 14.66
CA LEU A 87 4.38 -7.05 13.45
C LEU A 87 3.41 -8.06 12.80
N LEU A 88 2.63 -8.80 13.60
CA LEU A 88 1.61 -9.72 13.09
C LEU A 88 0.44 -9.02 12.39
N VAL A 89 0.26 -7.71 12.54
CA VAL A 89 -0.72 -6.93 11.77
C VAL A 89 -0.51 -7.10 10.27
N TYR A 90 0.74 -7.08 9.79
CA TYR A 90 1.05 -7.17 8.36
C TYR A 90 0.55 -8.48 7.73
N PRO A 91 1.00 -9.68 8.17
CA PRO A 91 0.51 -10.93 7.58
C PRO A 91 -1.00 -11.10 7.75
N ASN A 92 -1.58 -10.68 8.88
CA ASN A 92 -3.02 -10.75 9.11
C ASN A 92 -3.83 -9.88 8.12
N THR A 93 -3.35 -8.66 7.83
CA THR A 93 -3.98 -7.78 6.85
C THR A 93 -3.86 -8.37 5.44
N TYR A 94 -2.65 -8.77 5.03
CA TYR A 94 -2.40 -9.20 3.65
C TYR A 94 -3.00 -10.58 3.32
N LYS A 95 -3.04 -11.52 4.29
CA LYS A 95 -3.74 -12.81 4.12
C LYS A 95 -5.23 -12.66 3.80
N ASN A 96 -5.82 -11.55 4.24
CA ASN A 96 -7.23 -11.23 4.07
C ASN A 96 -7.48 -10.10 3.05
N TYR A 97 -6.53 -9.82 2.15
CA TYR A 97 -6.59 -8.62 1.30
C TYR A 97 -7.87 -8.49 0.47
N PHE A 98 -8.48 -9.60 0.05
CA PHE A 98 -9.73 -9.61 -0.73
C PHE A 98 -10.89 -8.92 0.00
N ARG A 99 -10.85 -8.85 1.34
CA ARG A 99 -11.84 -8.15 2.17
C ARG A 99 -11.70 -6.64 2.11
N TYR A 100 -10.59 -6.13 1.59
CA TYR A 100 -10.26 -4.71 1.56
C TYR A 100 -10.24 -4.22 0.12
N THR A 101 -11.23 -3.41 -0.25
CA THR A 101 -11.37 -2.87 -1.62
C THR A 101 -10.11 -2.15 -2.10
N PHE A 102 -9.42 -1.43 -1.21
CA PHE A 102 -8.17 -0.71 -1.52
C PHE A 102 -6.96 -1.62 -1.78
N LEU A 103 -7.03 -2.92 -1.48
CA LEU A 103 -5.99 -3.91 -1.78
C LEU A 103 -6.37 -4.86 -2.91
N GLN A 104 -7.61 -4.84 -3.41
CA GLN A 104 -8.08 -5.82 -4.41
C GLN A 104 -7.28 -5.78 -5.72
N ALA A 105 -6.84 -4.60 -6.15
CA ALA A 105 -5.94 -4.42 -7.30
C ALA A 105 -4.46 -4.79 -6.99
N GLY A 106 -4.16 -5.21 -5.77
CA GLY A 106 -2.81 -5.49 -5.28
C GLY A 106 -2.17 -4.31 -4.55
N CYS A 107 -0.91 -4.48 -4.16
CA CYS A 107 -0.14 -3.42 -3.51
C CYS A 107 0.24 -2.32 -4.51
N PRO A 108 -0.08 -1.04 -4.23
CA PRO A 108 0.32 0.07 -5.09
C PRO A 108 1.83 0.26 -5.15
N ILE A 109 2.59 -0.09 -4.10
CA ILE A 109 4.06 -0.01 -4.13
C ILE A 109 4.60 -0.97 -5.20
N LEU A 110 4.21 -2.24 -5.17
CA LEU A 110 4.60 -3.22 -6.20
C LEU A 110 4.16 -2.82 -7.60
N ASN A 111 2.87 -2.49 -7.78
CA ASN A 111 2.33 -2.19 -9.10
C ASN A 111 2.99 -0.93 -9.70
N THR A 112 3.21 0.12 -8.91
CA THR A 112 3.83 1.35 -9.39
C THR A 112 5.34 1.20 -9.56
N SER A 113 6.05 0.53 -8.66
CA SER A 113 7.50 0.35 -8.77
C SER A 113 7.89 -0.39 -10.05
N THR A 114 7.19 -1.49 -10.36
CA THR A 114 7.47 -2.30 -11.57
C THR A 114 7.08 -1.63 -12.88
N GLU A 115 6.22 -0.61 -12.86
CA GLU A 115 5.88 0.16 -14.05
C GLU A 115 6.80 1.38 -14.23
N ALA A 116 7.16 2.04 -13.11
CA ALA A 116 7.78 3.35 -13.12
C ALA A 116 9.32 3.36 -13.00
N ASP A 117 9.92 2.24 -12.57
CA ASP A 117 11.36 2.14 -12.29
C ASP A 117 12.28 2.67 -13.40
N ASP A 118 11.93 2.41 -14.66
CA ASP A 118 12.68 2.84 -15.85
C ASP A 118 11.91 3.83 -16.75
N THR A 119 10.65 4.14 -16.43
CA THR A 119 9.76 4.89 -17.34
C THR A 119 9.17 6.17 -16.76
N HIS A 120 9.08 6.31 -15.43
CA HIS A 120 8.39 7.43 -14.80
C HIS A 120 9.09 7.88 -13.50
N PRO A 121 10.04 8.83 -13.57
CA PRO A 121 10.87 9.22 -12.43
C PRO A 121 10.08 9.71 -11.21
N GLN A 122 8.96 10.41 -11.41
CA GLN A 122 8.17 10.95 -10.29
C GLN A 122 7.37 9.85 -9.58
N LEU A 123 6.81 8.90 -10.32
CA LEU A 123 6.13 7.75 -9.72
C LEU A 123 7.13 6.80 -9.05
N LYS A 124 8.33 6.65 -9.61
CA LYS A 124 9.44 5.91 -8.98
C LYS A 124 9.81 6.52 -7.63
N GLU A 125 9.98 7.85 -7.58
CA GLU A 125 10.27 8.57 -6.34
C GLU A 125 9.19 8.33 -5.27
N ARG A 126 7.91 8.42 -5.64
CA ARG A 126 6.80 8.13 -4.72
C ARG A 126 6.77 6.68 -4.24
N ALA A 127 7.04 5.72 -5.12
CA ALA A 127 7.15 4.31 -4.73
C ALA A 127 8.33 4.08 -3.77
N GLN A 128 9.47 4.74 -4.01
CA GLN A 128 10.64 4.67 -3.14
C GLN A 128 10.35 5.25 -1.75
N GLU A 129 9.72 6.43 -1.66
CA GLU A 129 9.32 7.05 -0.39
C GLU A 129 8.35 6.16 0.39
N ALA A 130 7.37 5.56 -0.30
CA ALA A 130 6.41 4.66 0.32
C ALA A 130 7.05 3.36 0.84
N LEU A 131 7.98 2.79 0.08
CA LEU A 131 8.74 1.60 0.47
C LEU A 131 9.62 1.89 1.69
N GLU A 132 10.29 3.04 1.70
CA GLU A 132 11.14 3.48 2.80
C GLU A 132 10.34 3.76 4.08
N PHE A 133 9.17 4.40 3.95
CA PHE A 133 8.24 4.58 5.07
C PHE A 133 7.82 3.23 5.67
N TRP A 134 7.48 2.26 4.82
CA TRP A 134 7.07 0.93 5.28
C TRP A 134 8.21 0.20 6.00
N ARG A 135 9.42 0.22 5.43
CA ARG A 135 10.64 -0.35 6.04
C ARG A 135 10.89 0.26 7.42
N THR A 136 10.95 1.60 7.48
CA THR A 136 11.17 2.34 8.74
C THR A 136 10.09 2.01 9.78
N SER A 137 8.83 1.84 9.36
CA SER A 137 7.74 1.46 10.27
C SER A 137 7.99 0.11 10.96
N ILE A 138 8.42 -0.91 10.19
CA ILE A 138 8.75 -2.24 10.70
C ILE A 138 9.97 -2.17 11.62
N GLU A 139 11.06 -1.53 11.18
CA GLU A 139 12.29 -1.40 11.97
C GLU A 139 12.02 -0.77 13.33
N ASN A 140 11.17 0.26 13.37
CA ASN A 140 10.81 0.92 14.62
C ASN A 140 10.03 0.00 15.58
N GLN A 141 9.19 -0.90 15.07
CA GLN A 141 8.52 -1.88 15.94
C GLN A 141 9.51 -2.91 16.51
N ILE A 142 10.49 -3.33 15.71
CA ILE A 142 11.53 -4.27 16.15
C ILE A 142 12.41 -3.63 17.21
N LYS A 143 12.96 -2.43 16.94
CA LYS A 143 13.77 -1.66 17.89
C LYS A 143 13.03 -1.45 19.21
N ARG A 144 11.74 -1.08 19.15
CA ARG A 144 10.89 -0.96 20.35
C ARG A 144 10.73 -2.29 21.09
N GLY A 145 10.56 -3.40 20.37
CA GLY A 145 10.43 -4.72 20.96
C GLY A 145 11.70 -5.18 21.68
N ILE A 146 12.87 -4.88 21.10
CA ILE A 146 14.18 -5.14 21.72
C ILE A 146 14.31 -4.35 23.02
N THR A 147 14.06 -3.02 22.99
CA THR A 147 14.10 -2.18 24.21
C THR A 147 13.17 -2.69 25.31
N ARG A 148 12.02 -3.26 24.94
CA ARG A 148 11.03 -3.80 25.88
C ARG A 148 11.25 -5.28 26.24
N LYS A 149 12.32 -5.91 25.73
CA LYS A 149 12.61 -7.35 25.92
C LYS A 149 11.48 -8.26 25.44
N GLU A 150 10.73 -7.80 24.43
CA GLU A 150 9.68 -8.57 23.75
C GLU A 150 10.24 -9.31 22.52
N ILE A 151 11.35 -8.82 21.96
CA ILE A 151 12.07 -9.37 20.82
C ILE A 151 13.53 -9.63 21.23
N LYS A 152 14.13 -10.71 20.72
CA LYS A 152 15.52 -11.10 20.96
C LYS A 152 16.50 -9.99 20.59
N GLU A 153 17.50 -9.78 21.44
CA GLU A 153 18.45 -8.66 21.34
C GLU A 153 19.37 -8.74 20.10
N ASP A 154 19.57 -9.93 19.53
CA ASP A 154 20.37 -10.19 18.33
C ASP A 154 19.58 -10.04 17.02
N THR A 155 18.30 -9.65 17.08
CA THR A 155 17.48 -9.43 15.88
C THR A 155 17.94 -8.18 15.13
N ASP A 156 18.37 -8.32 13.87
CA ASP A 156 18.63 -7.18 12.98
C ASP A 156 17.30 -6.59 12.45
N PRO A 157 16.95 -5.34 12.82
CA PRO A 157 15.72 -4.70 12.35
C PRO A 157 15.67 -4.55 10.82
N ASN A 158 16.80 -4.25 10.18
CA ASN A 158 16.87 -4.01 8.76
C ASN A 158 16.63 -5.30 7.97
N GLU A 159 17.32 -6.37 8.36
CA GLU A 159 17.17 -7.68 7.75
C GLU A 159 15.71 -8.14 7.78
N VAL A 160 15.09 -8.11 8.96
CA VAL A 160 13.69 -8.52 9.13
C VAL A 160 12.77 -7.64 8.28
N ALA A 161 12.95 -6.31 8.28
CA ALA A 161 12.11 -5.42 7.48
C ALA A 161 12.19 -5.72 5.97
N VAL A 162 13.41 -5.92 5.44
CA VAL A 162 13.63 -6.27 4.02
C VAL A 162 13.00 -7.61 3.67
N ILE A 163 13.19 -8.64 4.51
CA ILE A 163 12.62 -9.97 4.29
C ILE A 163 11.08 -9.92 4.34
N MET A 164 10.50 -9.26 5.36
CA MET A 164 9.05 -9.15 5.51
C MET A 164 8.40 -8.52 4.27
N ILE A 165 8.93 -7.39 3.81
CA ILE A 165 8.42 -6.68 2.63
C ILE A 165 8.54 -7.58 1.39
N SER A 166 9.72 -8.18 1.19
CA SER A 166 9.98 -9.06 0.04
C SER A 166 9.04 -10.26 -0.02
N MET A 167 8.76 -10.87 1.14
CA MET A 167 7.80 -11.97 1.25
C MET A 167 6.37 -11.52 0.91
N ILE A 168 5.94 -10.38 1.42
CA ILE A 168 4.59 -9.85 1.18
C ILE A 168 4.41 -9.51 -0.31
N GLU A 169 5.32 -8.74 -0.89
CA GLU A 169 5.21 -8.28 -2.27
C GLU A 169 5.38 -9.44 -3.27
N GLY A 170 6.34 -10.35 -3.02
CA GLY A 170 6.53 -11.54 -3.84
C GLY A 170 5.31 -12.47 -3.82
N ALA A 171 4.63 -12.55 -2.68
CA ALA A 171 3.42 -13.36 -2.55
C ALA A 171 2.19 -12.71 -3.21
N PHE A 172 2.09 -11.38 -3.22
CA PHE A 172 1.09 -10.66 -4.02
C PHE A 172 1.28 -10.89 -5.52
N MET A 173 2.52 -10.79 -5.99
CA MET A 173 2.85 -11.05 -7.39
C MET A 173 2.38 -12.44 -7.81
N GLN A 174 2.73 -13.48 -7.03
CA GLN A 174 2.32 -14.86 -7.31
C GLN A 174 0.79 -15.02 -7.31
N ALA A 175 0.11 -14.44 -6.32
CA ALA A 175 -1.34 -14.53 -6.20
C ALA A 175 -2.07 -13.89 -7.39
N LYS A 176 -1.57 -12.75 -7.89
CA LYS A 176 -2.13 -12.05 -9.05
C LYS A 176 -1.91 -12.85 -10.33
N VAL A 177 -0.70 -13.36 -10.58
CA VAL A 177 -0.40 -14.11 -11.81
C VAL A 177 -1.18 -15.43 -11.88
N HIS A 178 -1.29 -16.14 -10.75
CA HIS A 178 -2.04 -17.40 -10.70
C HIS A 178 -3.56 -17.22 -10.53
N ASN A 179 -4.04 -16.00 -10.26
CA ASN A 179 -5.43 -15.72 -9.88
C ASN A 179 -5.94 -16.61 -8.74
N ARG A 180 -5.09 -16.88 -7.74
CA ARG A 180 -5.43 -17.71 -6.58
C ARG A 180 -4.68 -17.25 -5.33
N MET A 181 -5.16 -17.71 -4.18
CA MET A 181 -4.70 -17.23 -2.87
C MET A 181 -3.71 -18.16 -2.17
N THR A 182 -3.34 -19.27 -2.80
CA THR A 182 -2.60 -20.36 -2.16
C THR A 182 -1.21 -19.91 -1.71
N GLU A 183 -0.49 -19.25 -2.61
CA GLU A 183 0.87 -18.74 -2.42
C GLU A 183 0.87 -17.65 -1.34
N LEU A 184 -0.07 -16.69 -1.43
CA LEU A 184 -0.23 -15.65 -0.43
C LEU A 184 -0.50 -16.22 0.96
N LYS A 185 -1.47 -17.13 1.10
CA LYS A 185 -1.77 -17.74 2.41
C LYS A 185 -0.58 -18.52 2.97
N THR A 186 0.14 -19.24 2.11
CA THR A 186 1.33 -20.02 2.49
C THR A 186 2.42 -19.11 3.04
N VAL A 187 2.75 -18.04 2.29
CA VAL A 187 3.79 -17.09 2.67
C VAL A 187 3.37 -16.29 3.92
N MET A 188 2.12 -15.84 4.02
CA MET A 188 1.65 -15.11 5.21
C MET A 188 1.68 -15.99 6.47
N SER A 189 1.35 -17.28 6.36
CA SER A 189 1.48 -18.20 7.50
C SER A 189 2.93 -18.56 7.83
N PHE A 190 3.85 -18.56 6.87
CA PHE A 190 5.27 -18.63 7.19
C PHE A 190 5.75 -17.37 7.90
N LEU A 191 5.35 -16.20 7.39
CA LEU A 191 5.69 -14.91 7.94
C LEU A 191 5.17 -14.75 9.38
N GLU A 192 3.95 -15.21 9.68
CA GLU A 192 3.42 -15.31 11.05
C GLU A 192 4.38 -16.09 11.96
N ARG A 193 4.82 -17.30 11.56
CA ARG A 193 5.76 -18.12 12.34
C ARG A 193 7.12 -17.44 12.50
N MET A 194 7.64 -16.85 11.43
CA MET A 194 8.93 -16.13 11.45
C MET A 194 8.89 -14.99 12.46
N ILE A 195 7.81 -14.19 12.47
CA ILE A 195 7.61 -13.10 13.43
C ILE A 195 7.49 -13.64 14.85
N THR A 196 6.69 -14.69 15.09
CA THR A 196 6.55 -15.29 16.42
C THR A 196 7.89 -15.81 16.97
N ASN A 197 8.77 -16.31 16.11
CA ASN A 197 10.10 -16.79 16.50
C ASN A 197 11.09 -15.68 16.91
N LEU A 198 10.75 -14.40 16.69
CA LEU A 198 11.54 -13.26 17.18
C LEU A 198 11.36 -13.03 18.69
N LYS A 199 10.30 -13.59 19.27
CA LYS A 199 9.97 -13.42 20.68
C LYS A 199 11.07 -14.01 21.59
N VAL A 200 11.33 -13.35 22.71
CA VAL A 200 12.15 -13.85 23.83
C VAL A 200 11.46 -15.01 24.54
#